data_AF-A0A2C1ZA99-F1
#
_entry.id   AF-A0A2C1ZA99-F1
#
_cell.length_a   1.000
_cell.length_b   1.000
_cell.length_c   1.000
_cell.angle_alpha   90.00
_cell.angle_beta   90.00
_cell.angle_gamma   90.00
#
_symmetry.space_group_name_H-M   'P 1'
#
loop_
_entity.id
_entity.type
_entity.pdbx_description
1 polymer ?
#
loop_
_entity_poly.entity_id
_entity_poly.type
_entity_poly.pdbx_seq_one_letter_code
_entity_poly.pdbx_strand_id
1 'polypeptide(L)'
;MVQALKAKMKDQKGFTLIELLAVIVILGIIAAIAIPAIGNVIAKSKDDAKVAEATQILEAAKLAYTDLDLNGTAPTGVTFNKTGTPATLTSVTWTQTSSGGPLDKYLSKVKDKDFTVTYDINTNVYSITGHEAADTTTIETIAGTLTEENLATLSRK
;
A
#
# COMPACT_ATOMS: atom_id res chain seq x y z
N MET A 1 -25.44 -0.95 -60.71
CA MET A 1 -24.81 -1.22 -59.40
C MET A 1 -23.33 -0.79 -59.31
N VAL A 2 -22.53 -0.90 -60.39
CA VAL A 2 -21.09 -0.56 -60.39
C VAL A 2 -20.80 0.96 -60.29
N GLN A 3 -21.72 1.83 -60.71
CA GLN A 3 -21.50 3.29 -60.68
C GLN A 3 -21.45 3.88 -59.27
N ALA A 4 -22.17 3.29 -58.29
CA ALA A 4 -22.15 3.73 -56.90
C ALA A 4 -20.81 3.46 -56.19
N LEU A 5 -20.09 2.40 -56.58
CA LEU A 5 -18.75 2.08 -56.09
C LEU A 5 -17.69 3.07 -56.62
N LYS A 6 -17.83 3.51 -57.88
CA LYS A 6 -16.88 4.43 -58.54
C LYS A 6 -16.94 5.86 -57.98
N ALA A 7 -18.11 6.30 -57.52
CA ALA A 7 -18.28 7.59 -56.84
C ALA A 7 -17.58 7.60 -55.46
N LYS A 8 -17.66 6.48 -54.73
CA LYS A 8 -17.09 6.36 -53.36
C LYS A 8 -15.55 6.34 -53.34
N MET A 9 -14.90 5.94 -54.43
CA MET A 9 -13.44 5.95 -54.56
C MET A 9 -12.86 7.34 -54.90
N LYS A 10 -13.68 8.27 -55.41
CA LYS A 10 -13.26 9.62 -55.80
C LYS A 10 -13.30 10.64 -54.65
N ASP A 11 -13.86 10.25 -53.50
CA ASP A 11 -14.06 11.13 -52.34
C ASP A 11 -13.04 10.86 -51.21
N GLN A 12 -11.97 10.12 -51.49
CA GLN A 12 -10.85 9.98 -50.56
C GLN A 12 -9.90 11.17 -50.72
N LYS A 13 -10.31 12.32 -50.19
CA LYS A 13 -9.39 13.44 -49.95
C LYS A 13 -8.36 12.97 -48.93
N GLY A 14 -7.13 12.74 -49.38
CA GLY A 14 -6.01 12.32 -48.54
C GLY A 14 -5.64 13.39 -47.51
N PHE A 15 -5.34 12.96 -46.29
CA PHE A 15 -4.79 13.79 -45.22
C PHE A 15 -3.42 14.34 -45.64
N THR A 16 -3.16 15.62 -45.45
CA THR A 16 -1.86 16.20 -45.84
C THR A 16 -0.80 15.90 -44.77
N LEU A 17 0.46 15.74 -45.18
CA LEU A 17 1.57 15.51 -44.25
C LEU A 17 1.77 16.69 -43.29
N ILE A 18 1.45 17.91 -43.73
CA ILE A 18 1.55 19.12 -42.91
C ILE A 18 0.50 19.16 -41.79
N GLU A 19 -0.71 18.68 -42.05
CA GLU A 19 -1.76 18.52 -41.03
C GLU A 19 -1.34 17.49 -39.98
N LEU A 20 -0.73 16.38 -40.41
CA LEU A 20 -0.24 15.36 -39.49
C LEU A 20 0.94 15.88 -38.65
N LEU A 21 1.82 16.67 -39.26
CA LEU A 21 2.97 17.27 -38.59
C LEU A 21 2.55 18.28 -37.51
N ALA A 22 1.55 19.12 -37.77
CA ALA A 22 1.05 20.07 -36.77
C ALA A 22 0.45 19.35 -35.54
N VAL A 23 -0.28 18.25 -35.76
CA VAL A 23 -0.90 17.47 -34.68
C VAL A 23 0.15 16.82 -33.78
N ILE A 24 1.18 16.18 -34.34
CA ILE A 24 2.23 15.53 -33.52
C ILE A 24 3.05 16.55 -32.73
N VAL A 25 3.24 17.77 -33.24
CA VAL A 25 3.93 18.85 -32.52
C VAL A 25 3.12 19.26 -31.29
N ILE A 26 1.82 19.49 -31.44
CA ILE A 26 0.94 19.87 -30.32
C ILE A 26 0.87 18.73 -29.28
N LEU A 27 0.68 17.48 -29.74
CA LEU A 27 0.70 16.31 -28.85
C LEU A 27 2.04 16.14 -28.14
N GLY A 28 3.16 16.45 -28.80
CA GLY A 28 4.50 16.42 -28.21
C GLY A 28 4.68 17.41 -27.06
N ILE A 29 4.19 18.64 -27.22
CA ILE A 29 4.24 19.66 -26.16
C ILE A 29 3.38 19.24 -24.95
N ILE A 30 2.16 18.74 -25.20
CA ILE A 30 1.27 18.26 -24.12
C ILE A 30 1.90 17.06 -23.40
N ALA A 31 2.43 16.09 -24.15
CA ALA A 31 3.05 14.89 -23.60
C ALA A 31 4.26 15.22 -22.73
N ALA A 32 5.08 16.22 -23.11
CA ALA A 32 6.25 16.63 -22.35
C ALA A 32 5.93 17.09 -20.93
N ILE A 33 4.76 17.73 -20.71
CA ILE A 33 4.32 18.19 -19.39
C ILE A 33 3.50 17.10 -18.69
N ALA A 34 2.62 16.41 -19.41
CA ALA A 34 1.68 15.45 -18.85
C ALA A 34 2.37 14.20 -18.29
N ILE A 35 3.38 13.66 -18.98
CA ILE A 35 4.07 12.43 -18.57
C ILE A 35 4.73 12.55 -17.19
N PRO A 36 5.61 13.54 -16.91
CA PRO A 36 6.22 13.67 -15.59
C PRO A 36 5.18 13.98 -14.50
N ALA A 37 4.17 14.80 -14.80
CA ALA A 37 3.12 15.14 -13.84
C ALA A 37 2.29 13.90 -13.42
N ILE A 38 1.85 13.10 -14.38
CA ILE A 38 1.09 11.86 -14.11
C ILE A 38 1.96 10.83 -13.40
N GLY A 39 3.25 10.72 -13.76
CA GLY A 39 4.20 9.84 -13.08
C GLY A 39 4.30 10.14 -11.58
N ASN A 40 4.44 11.41 -11.21
CA ASN A 40 4.51 11.83 -9.80
C ASN A 40 3.19 11.55 -9.05
N VAL A 41 2.04 11.77 -9.69
CA VAL A 41 0.73 11.46 -9.08
C VAL A 41 0.59 9.97 -8.81
N ILE A 42 0.95 9.12 -9.78
CA ILE A 42 0.89 7.66 -9.63
C ILE A 42 1.84 7.19 -8.51
N ALA A 43 3.05 7.76 -8.44
CA ALA A 43 3.99 7.45 -7.37
C ALA A 43 3.41 7.79 -5.99
N LYS A 44 2.87 9.00 -5.82
CA LYS A 44 2.21 9.40 -4.56
C LYS A 44 1.01 8.51 -4.24
N SER A 45 0.17 8.19 -5.22
CA SER A 45 -0.98 7.29 -5.00
C SER A 45 -0.55 5.88 -4.57
N LYS A 46 0.59 5.38 -5.05
CA LYS A 46 1.14 4.11 -4.58
C LYS A 46 1.64 4.20 -3.14
N ASP A 47 2.31 5.29 -2.78
CA ASP A 47 2.80 5.49 -1.41
C ASP A 47 1.63 5.68 -0.42
N ASP A 48 0.63 6.48 -0.79
CA ASP A 48 -0.61 6.65 -0.02
C ASP A 48 -1.33 5.29 0.16
N ALA A 49 -1.34 4.43 -0.86
CA ALA A 49 -1.92 3.09 -0.78
C ALA A 49 -1.16 2.16 0.19
N LYS A 50 0.19 2.22 0.20
CA LYS A 50 1.00 1.46 1.18
C LYS A 50 0.71 1.89 2.60
N VAL A 51 0.58 3.20 2.84
CA VAL A 51 0.26 3.74 4.18
C VAL A 51 -1.15 3.30 4.61
N ALA A 52 -2.14 3.37 3.71
CA ALA A 52 -3.50 2.91 4.00
C ALA A 52 -3.56 1.42 4.32
N GLU A 53 -2.73 0.61 3.66
CA GLU A 53 -2.58 -0.81 3.93
C GLU A 53 -1.96 -1.08 5.31
N ALA A 54 -0.90 -0.36 5.68
CA ALA A 54 -0.30 -0.44 7.01
C ALA A 54 -1.30 -0.06 8.12
N THR A 55 -2.16 0.95 7.90
CA THR A 55 -3.23 1.31 8.83
C THR A 55 -4.23 0.15 9.02
N GLN A 56 -4.66 -0.51 7.95
CA GLN A 56 -5.56 -1.66 8.03
C GLN A 56 -4.93 -2.83 8.78
N ILE A 57 -3.64 -3.09 8.55
CA ILE A 57 -2.88 -4.11 9.27
C ILE A 57 -2.87 -3.81 10.78
N LEU A 58 -2.65 -2.55 11.14
CA LEU A 58 -2.63 -2.12 12.53
C LEU A 58 -4.01 -2.29 13.19
N GLU A 59 -5.08 -1.85 12.54
CA GLU A 59 -6.45 -2.03 13.04
C GLU A 59 -6.80 -3.51 13.22
N ALA A 60 -6.40 -4.35 12.27
CA ALA A 60 -6.55 -5.81 12.37
C ALA A 60 -5.83 -6.38 13.60
N ALA A 61 -4.61 -5.92 13.89
CA ALA A 61 -3.86 -6.35 15.08
C ALA A 61 -4.51 -5.90 16.39
N LYS A 62 -5.09 -4.70 16.45
CA LYS A 62 -5.85 -4.24 17.62
C LYS A 62 -7.06 -5.12 17.90
N LEU A 63 -7.83 -5.45 16.85
CA LEU A 63 -8.97 -6.37 16.97
C LEU A 63 -8.52 -7.79 17.35
N ALA A 64 -7.40 -8.25 16.80
CA ALA A 64 -6.83 -9.54 17.16
C ALA A 64 -6.38 -9.59 18.62
N TYR A 65 -5.83 -8.49 19.15
CA TYR A 65 -5.45 -8.39 20.56
C TYR A 65 -6.65 -8.46 21.50
N THR A 66 -7.78 -7.83 21.14
CA THR A 66 -8.99 -7.89 21.98
C THR A 66 -9.62 -9.27 22.05
N ASP A 67 -9.44 -10.10 21.02
CA ASP A 67 -9.95 -11.47 20.95
C ASP A 67 -9.02 -12.50 21.62
N LEU A 68 -7.84 -12.08 22.07
CA LEU A 68 -6.77 -12.98 22.50
C LEU A 68 -6.88 -13.33 23.99
N ASP A 69 -6.87 -14.63 24.30
CA ASP A 69 -6.70 -15.09 25.68
C ASP A 69 -5.22 -15.07 26.08
N LEU A 70 -4.80 -13.99 26.75
CA LEU A 70 -3.42 -13.76 27.19
C LEU A 70 -2.97 -14.72 28.30
N ASN A 71 -3.90 -15.41 28.96
CA ASN A 71 -3.60 -16.40 29.99
C ASN A 71 -3.45 -17.82 29.42
N GLY A 72 -3.87 -18.01 28.17
CA GLY A 72 -3.83 -19.28 27.46
C GLY A 72 -2.52 -19.54 26.71
N THR A 73 -2.56 -20.54 25.83
CA THR A 73 -1.48 -20.83 24.88
C THR A 73 -1.59 -19.90 23.68
N ALA A 74 -0.47 -19.37 23.21
CA ALA A 74 -0.46 -18.50 22.04
C ALA A 74 -0.98 -19.25 20.79
N PRO A 75 -1.93 -18.68 20.02
CA PRO A 75 -2.35 -19.23 18.74
C PRO A 75 -1.21 -19.33 17.74
N THR A 76 -1.35 -20.18 16.71
CA THR A 76 -0.36 -20.30 15.63
C THR A 76 -0.08 -18.95 14.97
N GLY A 77 1.20 -18.60 14.83
CA GLY A 77 1.64 -17.32 14.26
C GLY A 77 1.57 -16.15 15.23
N VAL A 78 1.15 -16.37 16.48
CA VAL A 78 1.17 -15.37 17.56
C VAL A 78 2.21 -15.76 18.61
N THR A 79 2.99 -14.79 19.08
CA THR A 79 3.99 -14.98 20.13
C THR A 79 3.70 -14.08 21.32
N PHE A 80 3.67 -14.67 22.51
CA PHE A 80 3.64 -13.95 23.78
C PHE A 80 5.05 -13.77 24.32
N ASN A 81 5.60 -12.56 24.21
CA ASN A 81 6.90 -12.25 24.79
C ASN A 81 6.73 -11.94 26.27
N LYS A 82 7.38 -12.74 27.12
CA LYS A 82 7.34 -12.59 28.58
C LYS A 82 8.75 -12.43 29.12
N THR A 83 8.94 -11.56 30.10
CA THR A 83 10.24 -11.28 30.72
C THR A 83 10.13 -11.34 32.25
N GLY A 84 11.24 -11.63 32.93
CA GLY A 84 11.32 -11.57 34.40
C GLY A 84 10.91 -12.85 35.12
N THR A 85 10.93 -12.80 36.46
CA THR A 85 10.51 -13.90 37.35
C THR A 85 9.79 -13.30 38.57
N PRO A 86 8.46 -13.50 38.72
CA PRO A 86 7.56 -14.20 37.81
C PRO A 86 7.45 -13.53 36.44
N ALA A 87 7.21 -14.32 35.39
CA ALA A 87 7.19 -13.85 34.02
C ALA A 87 5.99 -12.94 33.75
N THR A 88 6.25 -11.70 33.33
CA THR A 88 5.23 -10.73 32.93
C THR A 88 5.22 -10.58 31.42
N LEU A 89 4.02 -10.42 30.84
CA LEU A 89 3.87 -10.20 29.40
C LEU A 89 4.37 -8.79 29.06
N THR A 90 5.31 -8.70 28.12
CA THR A 90 5.91 -7.43 27.68
C THR A 90 5.40 -7.03 26.30
N SER A 91 5.17 -8.00 25.41
CA SER A 91 4.62 -7.73 24.09
C SER A 91 3.91 -8.93 23.48
N VAL A 92 3.07 -8.66 22.49
CA VAL A 92 2.44 -9.68 21.63
C VAL A 92 2.85 -9.43 20.19
N THR A 93 3.27 -10.49 19.50
CA THR A 93 3.72 -10.42 18.11
C THR A 93 2.85 -11.31 17.23
N TRP A 94 2.34 -10.77 16.13
CA TRP A 94 1.61 -11.50 15.08
C TRP A 94 2.46 -11.55 13.82
N THR A 95 2.81 -12.75 13.38
CA THR A 95 3.58 -12.98 12.14
C THR A 95 2.63 -13.45 11.06
N GLN A 96 2.41 -12.60 10.06
CA GLN A 96 1.64 -12.91 8.87
C GLN A 96 2.59 -13.39 7.77
N THR A 97 2.19 -14.43 7.04
CA THR A 97 2.94 -14.90 5.88
C THR A 97 2.05 -14.95 4.64
N SER A 98 2.68 -15.03 3.46
CA SER A 98 2.04 -15.26 2.17
C SER A 98 1.19 -16.53 2.12
N SER A 99 1.46 -17.52 2.98
CA SER A 99 0.66 -18.74 3.12
C SER A 99 -0.54 -18.59 4.06
N GLY A 100 -0.69 -17.43 4.71
CA GLY A 100 -1.69 -17.14 5.72
C GLY A 100 -1.07 -16.84 7.10
N GLY A 101 -1.93 -16.51 8.05
CA GLY A 101 -1.50 -16.01 9.34
C GLY A 101 -2.65 -15.55 10.25
N PRO A 102 -2.32 -15.17 11.48
CA PRO A 102 -3.30 -14.95 12.54
C PRO A 102 -4.19 -13.72 12.31
N LEU A 103 -3.81 -12.82 11.39
CA LEU A 103 -4.55 -11.60 11.10
C LEU A 103 -5.52 -11.74 9.92
N ASP A 104 -5.50 -12.86 9.19
CA ASP A 104 -6.39 -13.05 8.02
C ASP A 104 -7.88 -12.97 8.36
N LYS A 105 -8.26 -13.29 9.60
CA LYS A 105 -9.65 -13.11 10.09
C LYS A 105 -10.08 -11.64 10.09
N TYR A 106 -9.14 -10.72 10.34
CA TYR A 106 -9.42 -9.30 10.57
C TYR A 106 -9.00 -8.42 9.40
N LEU A 107 -8.31 -8.97 8.40
CA LEU A 107 -7.69 -8.23 7.32
C LEU A 107 -8.43 -8.47 5.99
N SER A 108 -9.02 -7.42 5.42
CA SER A 108 -9.52 -7.44 4.05
C SER A 108 -8.35 -7.36 3.07
N LYS A 109 -8.11 -8.42 2.28
CA LYS A 109 -7.16 -8.50 1.15
C LYS A 109 -6.10 -7.39 1.10
N VAL A 110 -5.00 -7.64 1.78
CA VAL A 110 -3.76 -6.85 1.72
C VAL A 110 -2.86 -7.49 0.65
N LYS A 111 -2.25 -6.64 -0.19
CA LYS A 111 -1.32 -7.00 -1.27
C LYS A 111 -0.06 -7.62 -0.68
N ASP A 112 0.45 -7.06 0.39
CA ASP A 112 1.65 -7.55 1.07
C ASP A 112 1.28 -8.44 2.26
N LYS A 113 1.58 -9.73 2.15
CA LYS A 113 1.18 -10.74 3.12
C LYS A 113 2.32 -11.20 4.03
N ASP A 114 3.53 -10.67 3.85
CA ASP A 114 4.70 -11.06 4.64
C ASP A 114 5.12 -9.91 5.57
N PHE A 115 4.46 -9.81 6.72
CA PHE A 115 4.74 -8.77 7.70
C PHE A 115 4.57 -9.27 9.13
N THR A 116 5.19 -8.56 10.08
CA THR A 116 5.06 -8.84 11.50
C THR A 116 4.60 -7.59 12.23
N VAL A 117 3.53 -7.72 13.02
CA VAL A 117 3.03 -6.68 13.91
C VAL A 117 3.40 -7.01 15.34
N THR A 118 3.98 -6.06 16.08
CA THR A 118 4.25 -6.22 17.51
C THR A 118 3.56 -5.12 18.30
N TYR A 119 2.78 -5.51 19.30
CA TYR A 119 2.23 -4.62 20.33
C TYR A 119 3.10 -4.71 21.59
N ASP A 120 3.79 -3.62 21.93
CA ASP A 120 4.49 -3.47 23.20
C ASP A 120 3.54 -2.90 24.25
N ILE A 121 3.36 -3.69 25.32
CA ILE A 121 2.41 -3.39 26.40
C ILE A 121 2.95 -2.31 27.33
N ASN A 122 4.27 -2.23 27.50
CA ASN A 122 4.89 -1.27 28.41
C ASN A 122 4.78 0.15 27.86
N THR A 123 4.99 0.29 26.54
CA THR A 123 4.89 1.58 25.87
C THR A 123 3.50 1.85 25.28
N ASN A 124 2.62 0.84 25.25
CA ASN A 124 1.31 0.88 24.59
C ASN A 124 1.44 1.26 23.10
N VAL A 125 2.35 0.59 22.40
CA VAL A 125 2.73 0.96 21.03
C VAL A 125 2.65 -0.26 20.12
N TYR A 126 2.06 -0.09 18.95
CA TYR A 126 2.14 -1.06 17.88
C TYR A 126 3.29 -0.72 16.93
N SER A 127 3.85 -1.74 16.29
CA SER A 127 4.92 -1.63 15.31
C SER A 127 4.66 -2.62 14.18
N ILE A 128 4.98 -2.26 12.93
CA ILE A 128 4.91 -3.17 11.78
C ILE A 128 6.32 -3.26 11.20
N THR A 129 6.73 -4.48 10.85
CA THR A 129 8.00 -4.80 10.20
C THR A 129 7.74 -5.72 9.01
N GLY A 130 8.59 -5.66 7.99
CA GLY A 130 8.46 -6.49 6.78
C GLY A 130 7.49 -5.95 5.70
N HIS A 131 6.71 -4.90 6.01
CA HIS A 131 5.79 -4.28 5.04
C HIS A 131 6.46 -3.15 4.24
N GLU A 132 6.11 -3.00 2.94
CA GLU A 132 6.67 -1.97 2.04
C GLU A 132 6.54 -0.52 2.59
N ALA A 133 5.52 -0.22 3.38
CA ALA A 133 5.39 1.09 4.01
C ALA A 133 6.50 1.34 5.03
N ALA A 134 7.00 0.32 5.73
CA ALA A 134 8.04 0.45 6.75
C ALA A 134 9.41 0.87 6.19
N ASP A 135 9.62 0.78 4.87
CA ASP A 135 10.88 1.10 4.17
C ASP A 135 10.85 2.45 3.43
N THR A 136 9.76 3.22 3.52
CA THR A 136 9.64 4.51 2.81
C THR A 136 10.29 5.64 3.62
N THR A 137 11.17 6.43 3.01
CA THR A 137 12.02 7.48 3.64
C THR A 137 11.26 8.64 4.33
N THR A 138 9.94 8.75 4.17
CA THR A 138 9.10 9.62 5.03
C THR A 138 8.92 9.06 6.45
N ILE A 139 9.48 7.87 6.68
CA ILE A 139 9.69 7.14 7.93
C ILE A 139 11.20 7.18 8.31
N GLU A 140 11.94 8.21 7.89
CA GLU A 140 13.27 8.56 8.45
C GLU A 140 13.16 9.32 9.78
N THR A 141 12.20 8.95 10.59
CA THR A 141 12.48 8.70 11.99
C THR A 141 11.88 7.33 12.20
N ILE A 142 12.60 6.43 12.86
CA ILE A 142 12.15 5.08 13.22
C ILE A 142 12.65 3.98 12.29
N ALA A 143 13.94 3.63 12.47
CA ALA A 143 14.28 2.22 12.51
C ALA A 143 13.45 1.57 13.64
N GLY A 144 12.37 0.88 13.25
CA GLY A 144 11.53 0.02 14.10
C GLY A 144 10.56 0.77 15.01
N THR A 145 9.29 0.86 14.60
CA THR A 145 8.07 1.17 15.40
C THR A 145 7.11 2.23 14.81
N LEU A 146 6.17 1.80 13.95
CA LEU A 146 5.04 2.63 13.51
C LEU A 146 4.03 2.88 14.65
N THR A 147 4.24 3.89 15.49
CA THR A 147 3.28 4.30 16.52
C THR A 147 2.00 4.90 15.92
N GLU A 148 0.86 4.81 16.63
CA GLU A 148 -0.42 5.43 16.22
C GLU A 148 -0.31 6.94 15.93
N GLU A 149 0.60 7.63 16.64
CA GLU A 149 0.89 9.04 16.48
C GLU A 149 1.56 9.36 15.12
N ASN A 150 2.38 8.44 14.61
CA ASN A 150 3.11 8.62 13.37
C ASN A 150 2.25 8.27 12.13
N LEU A 151 1.24 7.41 12.26
CA LEU A 151 0.24 7.21 11.20
C LEU A 151 -0.69 8.43 11.03
N ALA A 152 -1.09 9.06 12.14
CA ALA A 152 -1.97 10.23 12.11
C ALA A 152 -1.31 11.46 11.46
N THR A 153 0.02 11.57 11.54
CA THR A 153 0.79 12.66 10.92
C THR A 153 1.07 12.39 9.44
N LEU A 154 1.21 11.13 9.02
CA LEU A 154 1.35 10.74 7.60
C LEU A 154 0.05 10.88 6.82
N SER A 155 -1.11 10.60 7.42
CA SER A 155 -2.42 10.78 6.77
C SER A 155 -2.81 12.25 6.54
N ARG A 156 -2.07 13.22 7.11
CA ARG A 156 -2.35 14.66 7.03
C ARG A 156 -1.43 15.43 6.06
N LYS A 157 -0.49 14.77 5.39
CA LYS A 157 0.38 15.37 4.35
C LYS A 157 -0.04 14.92 2.96
#